data_AF-A0A1G2YYQ2-F1
#
_entry.id   AF-A0A1G2YYQ2-F1
#
_cell.length_a   1.000
_cell.length_b   1.000
_cell.length_c   1.000
_cell.angle_alpha   90.00
_cell.angle_beta   90.00
_cell.angle_gamma   90.00
#
_symmetry.space_group_name_H-M   'P 1'
#
loop_
_entity.id
_entity.type
_entity.pdbx_description
1 polymer ?
#
loop_
_entity_poly.entity_id
_entity_poly.type
_entity_poly.pdbx_seq_one_letter_code
_entity_poly.pdbx_strand_id
1 'polypeptide(L)'
;MNGKSKLQGVTSFLAICASVVSACVCVLLISGEYHSAHFNLDTYDRELQGWQACRQTNPEYFKANEQAVNSCLTSIDKARDNYWIKLPKAQLVGLFVLAGLVSAASGYLVTWAVVWLVGISIYKFIRLIAYSLKYSTNRPVRNKYNLHSFATKP
;
A
#
# COMPACT_ATOMS: atom_id res chain seq x y z
N MET A 1 -4.56 -36.90 6.45
CA MET A 1 -4.99 -35.69 7.18
C MET A 1 -3.87 -34.67 7.51
N ASN A 2 -2.58 -34.98 7.31
CA ASN A 2 -1.46 -34.06 7.67
C ASN A 2 -1.17 -32.88 6.71
N GLY A 3 -1.67 -32.89 5.47
CA GLY A 3 -1.37 -31.84 4.49
C GLY A 3 -2.13 -30.52 4.71
N LYS A 4 -3.39 -30.61 5.17
CA LYS A 4 -4.23 -29.43 5.45
C LYS A 4 -3.71 -28.61 6.62
N SER A 5 -3.26 -29.26 7.70
CA SER A 5 -2.71 -28.56 8.88
C SER A 5 -1.38 -27.86 8.58
N LYS A 6 -0.52 -28.47 7.76
CA LYS A 6 0.75 -27.85 7.32
C LYS A 6 0.51 -26.61 6.44
N LEU A 7 -0.39 -26.70 5.46
CA LEU A 7 -0.71 -25.56 4.59
C LEU A 7 -1.29 -24.39 5.39
N GLN A 8 -2.22 -24.69 6.30
CA GLN A 8 -2.84 -23.69 7.18
C GLN A 8 -1.84 -23.04 8.13
N GLY A 9 -0.87 -23.80 8.65
CA GLY A 9 0.23 -23.27 9.46
C GLY A 9 1.13 -22.31 8.68
N VAL A 10 1.52 -22.67 7.46
CA VAL A 10 2.37 -21.82 6.59
C VAL A 10 1.64 -20.54 6.17
N THR A 11 0.36 -20.62 5.80
CA THR A 11 -0.43 -19.43 5.43
C THR A 11 -0.64 -18.48 6.61
N SER A 12 -0.88 -19.01 7.81
CA SER A 12 -1.02 -18.19 9.02
C SER A 12 0.30 -17.51 9.38
N PHE A 13 1.43 -18.22 9.27
CA PHE A 13 2.75 -17.62 9.49
C PHE A 13 3.04 -16.48 8.50
N LEU A 14 2.77 -16.70 7.20
CA LEU A 14 2.91 -15.66 6.18
C LEU A 14 2.01 -14.45 6.45
N ALA A 15 0.76 -14.67 6.90
CA ALA A 15 -0.15 -13.60 7.25
C ALA A 15 0.36 -12.75 8.42
N ILE A 16 0.95 -13.39 9.44
CA ILE A 16 1.57 -12.71 10.57
C ILE A 16 2.77 -11.87 10.09
N CYS A 17 3.67 -12.45 9.29
CA CYS A 17 4.81 -11.71 8.74
C CYS A 17 4.37 -10.51 7.90
N ALA A 18 3.38 -10.69 7.02
CA ALA A 18 2.83 -9.61 6.20
C ALA A 18 2.20 -8.50 7.06
N SER A 19 1.49 -8.87 8.13
CA SER A 19 0.88 -7.89 9.05
C SER A 19 1.92 -7.05 9.79
N VAL A 20 3.02 -7.68 10.25
CA VAL A 20 4.11 -6.99 10.95
C VAL A 20 4.84 -6.05 10.00
N VAL A 21 5.21 -6.52 8.80
CA VAL A 21 5.89 -5.69 7.80
C VAL A 21 5.02 -4.49 7.40
N SER A 22 3.72 -4.72 7.16
CA SER A 22 2.76 -3.65 6.86
C SER A 22 2.70 -2.60 7.96
N ALA A 23 2.56 -3.03 9.22
CA ALA A 23 2.53 -2.12 10.36
C ALA A 23 3.84 -1.31 10.50
N CYS A 24 5.00 -1.95 10.33
CA CYS A 24 6.30 -1.28 10.37
C CYS A 24 6.43 -0.23 9.26
N VAL A 25 6.05 -0.55 8.02
CA VAL A 25 6.11 0.38 6.89
C VAL A 25 5.21 1.59 7.14
N CYS A 26 3.98 1.39 7.62
CA CYS A 26 3.08 2.50 7.91
C CYS A 26 3.59 3.42 9.02
N VAL A 27 4.17 2.87 10.10
CA VAL A 27 4.79 3.68 11.15
C VAL A 27 5.98 4.47 10.60
N LEU A 28 6.83 3.86 9.76
CA LEU A 28 7.96 4.53 9.13
C LEU A 28 7.51 5.69 8.25
N LEU A 29 6.47 5.50 7.43
CA LEU A 29 5.93 6.56 6.57
C LEU A 29 5.41 7.75 7.39
N ILE A 30 4.60 7.50 8.42
CA ILE A 30 4.09 8.55 9.31
C ILE A 30 5.25 9.26 10.02
N SER A 31 6.26 8.53 10.47
CA SER A 31 7.44 9.11 11.12
C SER A 31 8.26 9.98 10.16
N GLY A 32 8.37 9.58 8.90
CA GLY A 32 9.06 10.31 7.85
C GLY A 32 8.38 11.62 7.51
N GLU A 33 7.05 11.61 7.34
CA GLU A 33 6.23 12.81 7.14
C GLU A 33 6.36 13.78 8.31
N TYR A 34 6.26 13.26 9.54
CA TYR A 34 6.43 14.06 10.76
C TYR A 34 7.81 14.72 10.84
N HIS A 35 8.87 13.94 10.57
CA HIS A 35 10.24 14.45 10.61
C HIS A 35 10.51 15.47 9.50
N SER A 36 10.04 15.20 8.28
CA SER A 36 10.17 16.08 7.12
C SER A 36 9.49 17.43 7.37
N ALA A 37 8.27 17.43 7.93
CA ALA A 37 7.55 18.66 8.26
C ALA A 37 8.30 19.53 9.28
N HIS A 38 8.86 18.91 10.32
CA HIS A 38 9.67 19.63 11.31
C HIS A 38 11.01 20.12 10.75
N PHE A 39 11.66 19.31 9.91
CA PHE A 39 12.91 19.69 9.26
C PHE A 39 12.74 20.89 8.32
N ASN A 40 11.65 20.91 7.53
CA ASN A 40 11.33 22.04 6.67
C ASN A 40 11.08 23.32 7.47
N LEU A 41 10.36 23.22 8.59
CA LEU A 41 10.15 24.39 9.46
C LEU A 41 11.47 24.89 10.07
N ASP A 42 12.34 23.99 10.56
CA ASP A 42 13.64 24.39 11.11
C ASP A 42 14.52 25.07 10.04
N THR A 43 14.45 24.59 8.80
CA THR A 43 15.14 25.22 7.66
C THR A 43 14.65 26.65 7.44
N TYR A 44 13.34 26.87 7.40
CA TYR A 44 12.79 28.22 7.23
C TYR A 44 13.06 29.13 8.43
N ASP A 45 13.01 28.61 9.67
CA ASP A 45 13.34 29.39 10.86
C ASP A 45 14.81 29.86 10.83
N ARG A 46 15.73 29.02 10.33
CA ARG A 46 17.14 29.42 10.12
C ARG A 46 17.30 30.47 9.02
N GLU A 47 16.57 30.34 7.92
CA GLU A 47 16.57 31.38 6.88
C GLU A 47 16.06 32.71 7.43
N LEU A 48 14.99 32.70 8.23
CA LEU A 48 14.46 33.89 8.87
C LEU A 48 15.48 34.52 9.82
N GLN A 49 16.21 33.73 10.61
CA GLN A 49 17.30 34.23 11.47
C GLN A 49 18.40 34.89 10.64
N GLY A 50 18.77 34.30 9.49
CA GLY A 50 19.71 34.90 8.55
C GLY A 50 19.24 36.25 8.00
N TRP A 51 17.97 36.34 7.62
CA TRP A 51 17.36 37.60 7.20
C TRP A 51 17.31 38.65 8.32
N GLN A 52 17.02 38.25 9.55
CA GLN A 52 17.04 39.13 10.71
C GLN A 52 18.44 39.64 11.04
N ALA A 53 19.46 38.80 10.94
CA ALA A 53 20.85 39.21 11.10
C ALA A 53 21.29 40.17 9.98
N CYS A 54 20.85 39.92 8.74
CA CYS A 54 21.08 40.82 7.61
C CYS A 54 20.41 42.18 7.81
N ARG A 55 19.20 42.22 8.38
CA ARG A 55 18.50 43.47 8.73
C ARG A 55 19.30 44.34 9.71
N GLN A 56 19.98 43.72 10.67
CA GLN A 56 20.79 44.44 11.68
C GLN A 56 22.12 44.95 11.12
N THR A 57 22.69 44.26 10.13
CA THR A 57 24.04 44.53 9.62
C THR A 57 24.05 45.33 8.30
N ASN A 58 23.08 45.11 7.41
CA ASN A 58 22.95 45.76 6.11
C ASN A 58 21.47 46.04 5.78
N PRO A 59 20.88 47.10 6.37
CA PRO A 59 19.46 47.39 6.24
C PRO A 59 19.01 47.76 4.81
N GLU A 60 19.90 48.33 3.99
CA GLU A 60 19.58 48.67 2.59
C GLU A 60 19.42 47.41 1.72
N TYR A 61 20.28 46.42 1.90
CA TYR A 61 20.17 45.13 1.21
C TYR A 61 18.92 44.37 1.65
N PHE A 62 18.57 44.46 2.93
CA PHE A 62 17.33 43.88 3.45
C PHE A 62 16.09 44.52 2.82
N LYS A 63 16.05 45.87 2.74
CA LYS A 63 14.95 46.59 2.06
C LYS A 63 14.86 46.25 0.57
N ALA A 64 15.99 46.09 -0.12
CA ALA A 64 16.01 45.68 -1.52
C ALA A 64 15.43 44.27 -1.74
N ASN A 65 15.49 43.40 -0.73
CA ASN A 65 15.00 42.02 -0.78
C ASN A 65 13.73 41.79 0.05
N GLU A 66 12.97 42.84 0.35
CA GLU A 66 11.76 42.76 1.19
C GLU A 66 10.73 41.76 0.64
N GLN A 67 10.63 41.62 -0.68
CA GLN A 67 9.76 40.63 -1.32
C GLN A 67 10.20 39.18 -1.01
N ALA A 68 11.50 38.90 -0.98
CA ALA A 68 12.03 37.58 -0.63
C ALA A 68 11.80 37.26 0.85
N VAL A 69 11.97 38.26 1.73
CA VAL A 69 11.68 38.14 3.17
C VAL A 69 10.19 37.88 3.41
N ASN A 70 9.30 38.62 2.75
CA ASN A 70 7.86 38.40 2.86
C ASN A 70 7.46 37.02 2.33
N SER A 71 8.07 36.56 1.24
CA SER A 71 7.88 35.20 0.74
C SER A 71 8.29 34.16 1.80
N CYS A 72 9.45 34.33 2.43
CA CYS A 72 9.94 33.46 3.51
C CYS A 72 8.98 33.44 4.72
N LEU A 73 8.47 34.59 5.14
CA LEU A 73 7.47 34.68 6.21
C LEU A 73 6.18 33.93 5.86
N THR A 74 5.68 34.08 4.63
CA THR A 74 4.49 33.33 4.20
C THR A 74 4.71 31.83 4.12
N SER A 75 5.93 31.36 3.77
CA SER A 75 6.24 29.93 3.79
C SER A 75 6.36 29.38 5.21
N ILE A 76 6.83 30.18 6.18
CA ILE A 76 6.87 29.81 7.59
C ILE A 76 5.47 29.67 8.17
N ASP A 77 4.58 30.63 7.90
CA ASP A 77 3.19 30.56 8.38
C ASP A 77 2.48 29.33 7.82
N LYS A 78 2.64 29.06 6.51
CA LYS A 78 2.12 27.84 5.88
C LYS A 78 2.73 26.57 6.48
N ALA A 79 4.03 26.56 6.77
CA ALA A 79 4.69 25.42 7.38
C ALA A 79 4.16 25.19 8.80
N ARG A 80 4.03 26.22 9.64
CA ARG A 80 3.44 26.14 10.99
C ARG A 80 2.00 25.67 10.98
N ASP A 81 1.25 26.00 9.94
CA ASP A 81 -0.12 25.55 9.77
C ASP A 81 -0.25 24.07 9.38
N ASN A 82 0.85 23.40 9.01
CA ASN A 82 0.81 21.97 8.70
C ASN A 82 0.36 21.13 9.90
N TYR A 83 -0.51 20.17 9.61
CA TYR A 83 -1.06 19.20 10.56
C TYR A 83 0.02 18.52 11.41
N TRP A 84 1.11 18.06 10.75
CA TRP A 84 2.20 17.35 11.40
C TRP A 84 2.95 18.17 12.45
N ILE A 85 3.00 19.50 12.29
CA ILE A 85 3.71 20.40 13.21
C ILE A 85 2.85 20.73 14.42
N LYS A 86 1.54 20.91 14.21
CA LYS A 86 0.57 21.14 15.28
C LYS A 86 0.31 19.91 16.13
N LEU A 87 0.71 18.73 15.66
CA LEU A 87 0.42 17.47 16.32
C LEU A 87 1.31 17.27 17.57
N PRO A 88 0.74 17.18 18.78
CA PRO A 88 1.51 16.92 19.98
C PRO A 88 2.08 15.48 19.97
N LYS A 89 3.29 15.33 20.51
CA LYS A 89 4.02 14.04 20.55
C LYS A 89 3.20 12.88 21.14
N ALA A 90 2.33 13.16 22.11
CA ALA A 90 1.44 12.15 22.71
C ALA A 90 0.39 11.63 21.71
N GLN A 91 -0.18 12.52 20.89
CA GLN A 91 -1.12 12.12 19.83
C GLN A 91 -0.40 11.38 18.70
N LEU A 92 0.88 11.68 18.43
CA LEU A 92 1.69 10.95 17.45
C LEU A 92 1.84 9.47 17.84
N VAL A 93 2.12 9.20 19.13
CA VAL A 93 2.19 7.82 19.64
C VAL A 93 0.85 7.11 19.47
N GLY A 94 -0.27 7.80 19.77
CA GLY A 94 -1.61 7.26 19.52
C GLY A 94 -1.86 6.94 18.05
N LEU A 95 -1.43 7.81 17.14
CA LEU A 95 -1.50 7.61 15.70
C LEU A 95 -0.65 6.43 15.24
N PHE A 96 0.56 6.23 15.79
CA PHE A 96 1.38 5.06 15.47
C PHE A 96 0.73 3.75 15.91
N VAL A 97 0.14 3.72 17.12
CA VAL A 97 -0.56 2.53 17.62
C VAL A 97 -1.78 2.22 16.74
N LEU A 98 -2.60 3.23 16.45
CA LEU A 98 -3.78 3.06 15.59
C LEU A 98 -3.39 2.64 14.17
N ALA A 99 -2.44 3.33 13.54
CA ALA A 99 -1.96 2.99 12.21
C ALA A 99 -1.36 1.59 12.16
N GLY A 100 -0.57 1.21 13.18
CA GLY A 100 -0.01 -0.13 13.30
C GLY A 100 -1.11 -1.20 13.40
N LEU A 101 -2.13 -1.00 14.23
CA LEU A 101 -3.25 -1.94 14.38
C LEU A 101 -4.06 -2.09 13.10
N VAL A 102 -4.42 -0.97 12.45
CA VAL A 102 -5.18 -0.98 11.18
C VAL A 102 -4.36 -1.63 10.05
N SER A 103 -3.06 -1.36 10.01
CA SER A 103 -2.15 -1.91 8.99
C SER A 103 -1.88 -3.40 9.21
N ALA A 104 -1.81 -3.85 10.46
CA ALA A 104 -1.71 -5.27 10.79
C ALA A 104 -2.99 -6.02 10.42
N ALA A 105 -4.17 -5.47 10.76
CA ALA A 105 -5.45 -6.05 10.41
C ALA A 105 -5.64 -6.15 8.88
N SER A 106 -5.29 -5.11 8.14
CA SER A 106 -5.33 -5.12 6.67
C SER A 106 -4.34 -6.11 6.07
N GLY A 107 -3.11 -6.20 6.57
CA GLY A 107 -2.13 -7.20 6.11
C GLY A 107 -2.61 -8.64 6.29
N TYR A 108 -3.27 -8.93 7.41
CA TYR A 108 -3.89 -10.23 7.64
C TYR A 108 -5.04 -10.49 6.65
N LEU A 109 -5.97 -9.55 6.49
CA LEU A 109 -7.11 -9.68 5.57
C LEU A 109 -6.67 -9.86 4.11
N VAL A 110 -5.67 -9.10 3.66
CA VAL A 110 -5.11 -9.21 2.31
C VAL A 110 -4.53 -10.59 2.07
N THR A 111 -3.82 -11.16 3.05
CA THR A 111 -3.26 -12.50 2.93
C THR A 111 -4.36 -13.55 2.73
N TRP A 112 -5.45 -13.46 3.49
CA TRP A 112 -6.61 -14.34 3.30
C TRP A 112 -7.31 -14.12 1.97
N ALA A 113 -7.46 -12.88 1.52
CA ALA A 113 -8.04 -12.56 0.21
C ALA A 113 -7.24 -13.22 -0.92
N VAL A 114 -5.90 -13.17 -0.87
CA VAL A 114 -5.02 -13.84 -1.84
C VAL A 114 -5.21 -15.35 -1.81
N VAL A 115 -5.24 -15.96 -0.61
CA VAL A 115 -5.47 -17.40 -0.46
C VAL A 115 -6.81 -17.82 -1.07
N TRP A 116 -7.88 -17.05 -0.83
CA TRP A 116 -9.20 -17.28 -1.42
C TRP A 116 -9.18 -17.16 -2.94
N LEU A 117 -8.54 -16.13 -3.50
CA LEU A 117 -8.42 -15.91 -4.94
C LEU A 117 -7.67 -17.06 -5.64
N VAL A 118 -6.58 -17.53 -5.04
CA VAL A 118 -5.82 -18.69 -5.55
C VAL A 118 -6.69 -19.95 -5.51
N GLY A 119 -7.39 -20.18 -4.39
CA GLY A 119 -8.32 -21.32 -4.26
C GLY A 119 -9.44 -21.32 -5.30
N ILE A 120 -10.08 -20.17 -5.53
CA ILE A 120 -11.13 -20.01 -6.56
C ILE A 120 -10.56 -20.25 -7.95
N SER A 121 -9.36 -19.74 -8.23
CA SER A 121 -8.69 -19.89 -9.54
C SER A 121 -8.39 -21.36 -9.84
N ILE A 122 -7.83 -22.08 -8.86
CA ILE A 122 -7.58 -23.53 -8.97
C ILE A 122 -8.88 -24.30 -9.14
N TYR A 123 -9.93 -23.99 -8.36
CA TYR A 123 -11.24 -24.63 -8.49
C TYR A 123 -11.84 -24.44 -9.88
N LYS A 124 -11.82 -23.21 -10.42
CA LYS A 124 -12.28 -22.93 -11.79
C LYS A 124 -11.46 -23.70 -12.82
N PHE A 125 -10.15 -23.79 -12.65
CA PHE A 125 -9.27 -24.53 -13.55
C PHE A 125 -9.57 -26.04 -13.55
N ILE A 126 -9.70 -26.65 -12.37
CA ILE A 126 -10.08 -28.06 -12.23
C ILE A 126 -11.46 -28.31 -12.84
N ARG A 127 -12.43 -27.42 -12.58
CA ARG A 127 -13.79 -27.52 -13.14
C ARG A 127 -13.77 -27.44 -14.67
N LEU A 128 -12.94 -26.57 -15.25
CA LEU A 128 -12.76 -26.44 -16.69
C LEU A 128 -12.13 -27.71 -17.29
N ILE A 129 -11.11 -28.25 -16.65
CA ILE A 129 -10.50 -29.54 -17.03
C ILE A 129 -11.54 -30.66 -16.96
N ALA A 130 -12.30 -30.77 -15.87
CA ALA A 130 -13.32 -31.81 -15.70
C ALA A 130 -14.42 -31.72 -16.77
N TYR A 131 -14.90 -30.52 -17.12
CA TYR A 131 -15.84 -30.34 -18.23
C TYR A 131 -15.21 -30.69 -19.58
N SER A 132 -13.96 -30.32 -19.84
CA SER A 132 -13.27 -30.66 -21.09
C SER A 132 -13.06 -32.17 -21.24
N LEU A 133 -12.73 -32.88 -20.16
CA LEU A 133 -12.61 -34.33 -20.11
C LEU A 133 -13.98 -35.00 -20.32
N LYS A 134 -15.05 -34.51 -19.69
CA LYS A 134 -16.42 -35.00 -19.88
C LYS A 134 -16.93 -34.76 -21.31
N TYR A 135 -16.56 -33.63 -21.91
CA TYR A 135 -16.87 -33.34 -23.32
C TYR A 135 -16.10 -34.26 -24.28
N SER A 136 -14.82 -34.54 -23.99
CA SER A 136 -13.99 -35.47 -24.76
C SER A 136 -14.47 -36.93 -24.67
N THR A 137 -14.87 -37.38 -23.48
CA THR A 137 -15.42 -38.74 -23.26
C THR A 137 -16.83 -38.94 -23.85
N ASN A 138 -17.60 -37.87 -24.09
CA ASN A 138 -18.88 -37.94 -24.79
C ASN A 138 -18.76 -37.82 -26.32
N ARG A 139 -17.59 -37.48 -26.87
CA ARG A 139 -17.36 -37.44 -28.32
C ARG A 139 -17.30 -38.79 -29.07
N PRO A 140 -16.95 -39.96 -28.49
CA PRO A 140 -16.86 -41.20 -29.25
C PRO A 140 -18.21 -41.85 -29.56
N VAL A 141 -19.33 -41.38 -28.98
CA VAL A 141 -20.65 -41.99 -29.26
C VAL A 141 -21.32 -41.41 -30.51
N ARG A 142 -21.08 -40.13 -30.86
CA ARG A 142 -21.77 -39.50 -31.99
C ARG A 142 -21.13 -39.78 -33.36
N ASN A 143 -19.84 -40.16 -33.39
CA ASN A 143 -19.15 -40.44 -34.65
C ASN A 143 -19.34 -41.88 -35.17
N LYS A 144 -19.86 -42.80 -34.33
CA LYS A 144 -20.15 -44.18 -34.75
C LYS A 144 -21.45 -44.32 -35.55
N TYR A 145 -22.39 -43.37 -35.43
CA TYR A 145 -23.67 -43.42 -36.15
C TYR A 145 -23.66 -42.67 -37.49
N ASN A 146 -22.67 -41.82 -37.74
CA ASN A 146 -22.56 -41.07 -39.01
C ASN A 146 -21.76 -41.80 -40.09
N LEU A 147 -21.07 -42.91 -39.77
CA LEU A 147 -20.30 -43.69 -40.75
C LEU A 147 -21.08 -44.82 -41.44
N HIS A 148 -22.32 -45.11 -41.03
CA HIS A 148 -23.13 -46.17 -41.64
C HIS A 148 -24.09 -45.72 -42.76
N SER A 149 -24.15 -44.42 -43.08
CA SER A 149 -25.13 -43.88 -44.05
C SER A 149 -24.59 -43.65 -45.47
N PHE A 150 -23.31 -43.92 -45.75
CA PHE A 150 -22.70 -43.57 -47.05
C PHE A 150 -21.94 -44.72 -47.73
N ALA A 151 -22.39 -45.97 -47.55
CA ALA A 151 -22.00 -47.09 -48.41
C ALA A 151 -23.15 -47.42 -49.39
N THR A 152 -23.28 -46.56 -50.40
CA THR A 152 -23.49 -46.91 -51.83
C THR A 152 -24.33 -48.15 -52.19
N LYS A 153 -25.57 -47.91 -52.66
CA LYS A 153 -26.12 -48.47 -53.91
C LYS A 153 -25.66 -47.59 -55.08
N PRO A 154 -25.55 -48.05 -56.35
CA PRO A 154 -26.35 -49.09 -57.02
C PRO A 154 -25.59 -50.37 -57.36
#